data_AF-A0A7C5PBM8-F1
#
_entry.id   AF-A0A7C5PBM8-F1
#
_cell.length_a   1.000
_cell.length_b   1.000
_cell.length_c   1.000
_cell.angle_alpha   90.00
_cell.angle_beta   90.00
_cell.angle_gamma   90.00
#
_symmetry.space_group_name_H-M   'P 1'
#
loop_
_entity.id
_entity.type
_entity.pdbx_description
1 polymer ?
#
loop_
_entity_poly.entity_id
_entity_poly.type
_entity_poly.pdbx_seq_one_letter_code
_entity_poly.pdbx_strand_id
1 'polypeptide(L)'
;MNDIPFETFAPLTKLPGIVHAFTLRTTADTKAAGYEEQVARFFGYHRFARADQPHGTGVAIVPGPATGVDALVTRQPGLPLLIRCADCAPVFLVDPVTPTVALIHSGKKGTLANVTGATLATMRRHFGTRARHCLAVIGPCIGPCHYELDIPATIEAQLRAAGVTDIHNLRVCTACHRDRYFSYRAEQGQTGRMFALLALRPVTRPNQDGRREAAAVSTGTNR
;
A
#
# COMPACT_ATOMS: atom_id res chain seq x y z
N MET A 1 5.07 -4.50 22.62
CA MET A 1 4.54 -3.73 21.47
C MET A 1 3.04 -3.93 21.47
N ASN A 2 2.25 -2.88 21.23
CA ASN A 2 0.81 -3.07 21.03
C ASN A 2 0.59 -3.99 19.84
N ASP A 3 -0.30 -4.96 19.99
CA ASP A 3 -0.70 -5.82 18.88
C ASP A 3 -1.40 -4.96 17.83
N ILE A 4 -0.87 -4.92 16.60
CA ILE A 4 -1.46 -4.18 15.48
C ILE A 4 -2.12 -5.23 14.58
N PRO A 5 -3.45 -5.40 14.62
CA PRO A 5 -4.11 -6.35 13.74
C PRO A 5 -3.94 -5.91 12.29
N PHE A 6 -3.64 -6.87 11.42
CA PHE A 6 -3.42 -6.64 10.01
C PHE A 6 -3.83 -7.84 9.18
N GLU A 7 -4.03 -7.61 7.89
CA GLU A 7 -4.22 -8.67 6.91
C GLU A 7 -3.18 -8.57 5.79
N THR A 8 -3.01 -9.69 5.09
CA THR A 8 -2.19 -9.77 3.88
C THR A 8 -3.03 -10.32 2.75
N PHE A 9 -2.73 -9.88 1.54
CA PHE A 9 -3.42 -10.31 0.33
C PHE A 9 -2.66 -11.45 -0.36
N ALA A 10 -3.35 -12.57 -0.59
CA ALA A 10 -2.78 -13.79 -1.16
C ALA A 10 -1.97 -13.59 -2.46
N PRO A 11 -2.35 -12.72 -3.41
CA PRO A 11 -1.55 -12.47 -4.61
C PRO A 11 -0.14 -11.95 -4.31
N LEU A 12 -0.01 -11.02 -3.35
CA LEU A 12 1.27 -10.44 -2.97
C LEU A 12 2.10 -11.38 -2.10
N THR A 13 1.46 -12.18 -1.22
CA THR A 13 2.17 -13.15 -0.35
C THR A 13 2.90 -14.22 -1.17
N LYS A 14 2.42 -14.51 -2.38
CA LYS A 14 3.05 -15.46 -3.30
C LYS A 14 4.31 -14.91 -3.97
N LEU A 15 4.53 -13.60 -3.96
CA LEU A 15 5.69 -12.98 -4.60
C LEU A 15 6.92 -13.04 -3.68
N PRO A 16 8.03 -13.68 -4.10
CA PRO A 16 9.23 -13.77 -3.29
C PRO A 16 9.82 -12.37 -3.08
N GLY A 17 10.27 -12.11 -1.84
CA GLY A 17 10.90 -10.84 -1.50
C GLY A 17 9.93 -9.66 -1.35
N ILE A 18 8.61 -9.88 -1.41
CA ILE A 18 7.61 -8.86 -1.07
C ILE A 18 7.20 -8.98 0.39
N VAL A 19 7.10 -7.84 1.06
CA VAL A 19 6.48 -7.70 2.38
C VAL A 19 5.38 -6.66 2.23
N HIS A 20 4.16 -7.01 2.62
CA HIS A 20 3.03 -6.10 2.62
C HIS A 20 2.12 -6.37 3.80
N ALA A 21 1.35 -5.35 4.17
CA ALA A 21 0.31 -5.46 5.16
C ALA A 21 -0.74 -4.37 4.94
N PHE A 22 -1.96 -4.63 5.40
CA PHE A 22 -3.00 -3.64 5.56
C PHE A 22 -3.53 -3.74 6.99
N THR A 23 -3.33 -2.70 7.80
CA THR A 23 -3.78 -2.73 9.19
C THR A 23 -5.30 -2.69 9.28
N LEU A 24 -5.84 -3.33 10.30
CA LEU A 24 -7.27 -3.37 10.58
C LEU A 24 -7.65 -2.30 11.63
N ARG A 25 -8.95 -2.17 11.86
CA ARG A 25 -9.49 -1.33 12.93
C ARG A 25 -8.93 -1.76 14.28
N THR A 26 -8.65 -0.77 15.12
CA THR A 26 -8.28 -0.94 16.53
C THR A 26 -9.01 0.09 17.39
N THR A 27 -8.89 -0.05 18.71
CA THR A 27 -9.32 0.97 19.68
C THR A 27 -8.29 2.06 19.92
N ALA A 28 -7.09 1.95 19.35
CA ALA A 28 -6.03 2.94 19.51
C ALA A 28 -6.30 4.21 18.69
N ASP A 29 -5.75 5.35 19.15
CA ASP A 29 -5.75 6.58 18.35
C ASP A 29 -4.74 6.49 17.21
N THR A 30 -5.19 5.93 16.10
CA THR A 30 -4.43 5.77 14.86
C THR A 30 -4.10 7.09 14.16
N LYS A 31 -4.63 8.24 14.63
CA LYS A 31 -4.27 9.56 14.09
C LYS A 31 -3.17 10.26 14.90
N ALA A 32 -2.81 9.70 16.06
CA ALA A 32 -1.77 10.26 16.91
C ALA A 32 -0.44 10.41 16.14
N ALA A 33 0.28 11.50 16.41
CA ALA A 33 1.63 11.66 15.90
C ALA A 33 2.51 10.49 16.38
N GLY A 34 3.32 9.92 15.49
CA GLY A 34 4.13 8.75 15.82
C GLY A 34 3.47 7.39 15.50
N TYR A 35 2.19 7.34 15.11
CA TYR A 35 1.52 6.05 14.86
C TYR A 35 2.07 5.35 13.61
N GLU A 36 2.47 6.09 12.57
CA GLU A 36 3.13 5.53 11.38
C GLU A 36 4.46 4.87 11.74
N GLU A 37 5.24 5.51 12.61
CA GLU A 37 6.48 4.97 13.17
C GLU A 37 6.22 3.70 13.97
N GLN A 38 5.11 3.64 14.73
CA GLN A 38 4.72 2.42 15.46
C GLN A 38 4.37 1.29 14.49
N VAL A 39 3.61 1.56 13.43
CA VAL A 39 3.30 0.57 12.38
C VAL A 39 4.58 0.08 11.71
N ALA A 40 5.46 0.97 11.28
CA ALA A 40 6.73 0.58 10.65
C ALA A 40 7.58 -0.30 11.58
N ARG A 41 7.71 0.09 12.87
CA ARG A 41 8.47 -0.67 13.87
C ARG A 41 7.85 -2.04 14.17
N PHE A 42 6.53 -2.15 14.18
CA PHE A 42 5.83 -3.42 14.36
C PHE A 42 6.22 -4.43 13.26
N PHE A 43 6.41 -3.96 12.03
CA PHE A 43 6.91 -4.78 10.91
C PHE A 43 8.45 -4.86 10.82
N GLY A 44 9.17 -4.42 11.85
CA GLY A 44 10.64 -4.52 11.93
C GLY A 44 11.41 -3.43 11.16
N TYR A 45 10.76 -2.32 10.81
CA TYR A 45 11.40 -1.22 10.08
C TYR A 45 11.61 0.01 10.96
N HIS A 46 12.85 0.53 10.95
CA HIS A 46 13.23 1.75 11.67
C HIS A 46 13.22 3.01 10.79
N ARG A 47 13.08 2.84 9.47
CA ARG A 47 12.94 3.90 8.48
C ARG A 47 11.84 3.51 7.50
N PHE A 48 11.11 4.48 6.99
CA PHE A 48 10.04 4.27 6.01
C PHE A 48 9.86 5.53 5.16
N ALA A 49 9.24 5.36 3.99
CA ALA A 49 8.75 6.46 3.19
C ALA A 49 7.24 6.61 3.38
N ARG A 50 6.77 7.85 3.47
CA ARG A 50 5.36 8.19 3.58
C ARG A 50 4.98 9.34 2.65
N ALA A 51 3.72 9.39 2.27
CA ALA A 51 3.10 10.46 1.52
C ALA A 51 2.27 11.35 2.45
N ASP A 52 2.20 12.65 2.18
CA ASP A 52 1.30 13.58 2.88
C ASP A 52 -0.15 13.55 2.38
N GLN A 53 -0.39 12.98 1.19
CA GLN A 53 -1.70 12.60 0.64
C GLN A 53 -2.69 13.77 0.46
N PRO A 54 -2.36 14.79 -0.35
CA PRO A 54 -3.27 15.89 -0.68
C PRO A 54 -4.45 15.48 -1.58
N HIS A 55 -4.60 14.19 -1.91
CA HIS A 55 -5.61 13.64 -2.81
C HIS A 55 -5.45 14.09 -4.27
N GLY A 56 -4.20 14.36 -4.68
CA GLY A 56 -3.82 14.67 -6.04
C GLY A 56 -3.28 13.46 -6.80
N THR A 57 -2.37 13.73 -7.73
CA THR A 57 -1.73 12.73 -8.60
C THR A 57 -0.20 12.74 -8.50
N GLY A 58 0.34 13.43 -7.48
CA GLY A 58 1.78 13.50 -7.28
C GLY A 58 2.37 12.13 -6.97
N VAL A 59 3.51 11.82 -7.59
CA VAL A 59 4.23 10.56 -7.43
C VAL A 59 5.68 10.88 -7.06
N ALA A 60 6.18 10.29 -5.97
CA ALA A 60 7.58 10.44 -5.57
C ALA A 60 8.34 9.12 -5.72
N ILE A 61 9.55 9.19 -6.27
CA ILE A 61 10.56 8.13 -6.12
C ILE A 61 11.33 8.45 -4.84
N VAL A 62 11.31 7.53 -3.88
CA VAL A 62 11.69 7.84 -2.50
C VAL A 62 12.85 7.00 -1.98
N PRO A 63 13.68 7.62 -1.14
CA PRO A 63 14.28 6.95 0.00
C PRO A 63 13.65 7.35 1.36
N GLY A 64 12.66 8.25 1.40
CA GLY A 64 12.05 8.76 2.64
C GLY A 64 10.72 9.51 2.45
N PRO A 65 10.24 10.28 3.44
CA PRO A 65 8.99 11.04 3.35
C PRO A 65 8.97 12.03 2.17
N ALA A 66 7.81 12.16 1.53
CA ALA A 66 7.60 13.06 0.41
C ALA A 66 6.32 13.90 0.61
N THR A 67 6.33 15.13 0.10
CA THR A 67 5.21 16.08 0.17
C THR A 67 4.59 16.33 -1.20
N GLY A 68 3.32 16.74 -1.23
CA GLY A 68 2.57 16.98 -2.44
C GLY A 68 2.26 15.72 -3.26
N VAL A 69 2.32 14.53 -2.64
CA VAL A 69 2.19 13.25 -3.35
C VAL A 69 1.19 12.31 -2.72
N ASP A 70 0.62 11.44 -3.55
CA ASP A 70 -0.30 10.38 -3.16
C ASP A 70 0.22 8.99 -3.53
N ALA A 71 1.33 8.91 -4.27
CA ALA A 71 1.99 7.66 -4.60
C ALA A 71 3.48 7.71 -4.30
N LEU A 72 3.99 6.60 -3.78
CA LEU A 72 5.41 6.39 -3.50
C LEU A 72 5.92 5.24 -4.36
N VAL A 73 7.15 5.36 -4.86
CA VAL A 73 7.83 4.33 -5.66
C VAL A 73 9.23 4.11 -5.14
N THR A 74 9.65 2.86 -5.01
CA THR A 74 11.05 2.54 -4.69
C THR A 74 11.52 1.23 -5.30
N ARG A 75 12.84 1.12 -5.44
CA ARG A 75 13.57 -0.13 -5.73
C ARG A 75 14.48 -0.53 -4.59
N GLN A 76 14.52 0.25 -3.50
CA GLN A 76 15.44 0.04 -2.41
C GLN A 76 14.94 -1.10 -1.51
N PRO A 77 15.68 -2.22 -1.39
CA PRO A 77 15.37 -3.27 -0.43
C PRO A 77 15.43 -2.74 1.01
N GLY A 78 14.49 -3.16 1.85
CA GLY A 78 14.43 -2.77 3.25
C GLY A 78 13.84 -1.38 3.53
N LEU A 79 13.35 -0.68 2.49
CA LEU A 79 12.60 0.57 2.66
C LEU A 79 11.10 0.34 2.44
N PRO A 80 10.27 0.32 3.49
CA PRO A 80 8.83 0.22 3.34
C PRO A 80 8.23 1.56 2.89
N LEU A 81 7.26 1.45 1.99
CA LEU A 81 6.34 2.51 1.61
C LEU A 81 5.10 2.41 2.50
N LEU A 82 4.59 3.54 2.97
CA LEU A 82 3.45 3.60 3.89
C LEU A 82 2.47 4.70 3.48
N ILE A 83 1.19 4.36 3.43
CA ILE A 83 0.08 5.31 3.21
C ILE A 83 -1.04 5.06 4.22
N ARG A 84 -1.86 6.09 4.46
CA ARG A 84 -3.02 6.05 5.35
C ARG A 84 -4.31 5.96 4.55
N CYS A 85 -5.26 5.17 5.01
CA CYS A 85 -6.56 5.02 4.36
C CYS A 85 -7.71 5.03 5.37
N ALA A 86 -8.80 5.66 5.00
CA ALA A 86 -10.14 5.38 5.51
C ALA A 86 -11.06 5.69 4.33
N ASP A 87 -11.61 4.66 3.70
CA ASP A 87 -12.37 4.66 2.43
C ASP A 87 -11.59 4.85 1.12
N CYS A 88 -10.53 5.66 1.09
CA CYS A 88 -9.69 5.78 -0.11
C CYS A 88 -8.96 4.46 -0.40
N ALA A 89 -8.74 4.15 -1.67
CA ALA A 89 -8.16 2.88 -2.08
C ALA A 89 -6.64 2.84 -1.96
N PRO A 90 -6.07 1.89 -1.19
CA PRO A 90 -4.66 1.54 -1.30
C PRO A 90 -4.46 0.64 -2.55
N VAL A 91 -3.62 1.07 -3.47
CA VAL A 91 -3.23 0.26 -4.64
C VAL A 91 -1.76 -0.14 -4.49
N PHE A 92 -1.52 -1.44 -4.48
CA PHE A 92 -0.21 -2.06 -4.41
C PHE A 92 0.21 -2.42 -5.83
N LEU A 93 1.36 -1.93 -6.28
CA LEU A 93 1.95 -2.30 -7.57
C LEU A 93 3.33 -2.91 -7.35
N VAL A 94 3.54 -4.08 -7.95
CA VAL A 94 4.82 -4.78 -7.89
C VAL A 94 5.23 -5.18 -9.30
N ASP A 95 6.40 -4.72 -9.75
CA ASP A 95 7.09 -5.26 -10.93
C ASP A 95 8.21 -6.22 -10.46
N PRO A 96 8.01 -7.55 -10.53
CA PRO A 96 9.02 -8.52 -10.14
C PRO A 96 10.12 -8.70 -11.18
N VAL A 97 9.89 -8.34 -12.45
CA VAL A 97 10.87 -8.46 -13.53
C VAL A 97 11.92 -7.36 -13.43
N THR A 98 11.46 -6.15 -13.11
CA THR A 98 12.32 -5.01 -12.78
C THR A 98 12.02 -4.60 -11.35
N PRO A 99 12.61 -5.27 -10.33
CA PRO A 99 12.21 -5.18 -8.92
C PRO A 99 11.96 -3.76 -8.46
N THR A 100 10.70 -3.35 -8.50
CA THR A 100 10.19 -2.00 -8.23
C THR A 100 8.81 -2.16 -7.63
N VAL A 101 8.58 -1.47 -6.52
CA VAL A 101 7.28 -1.44 -5.86
C VAL A 101 6.75 -0.03 -5.81
N ALA A 102 5.44 0.11 -5.88
CA ALA A 102 4.75 1.36 -5.66
C ALA A 102 3.51 1.15 -4.79
N LEU A 103 3.26 2.12 -3.92
CA LEU A 103 2.10 2.15 -3.05
C LEU A 103 1.36 3.47 -3.24
N ILE A 104 0.07 3.37 -3.58
CA ILE A 104 -0.73 4.49 -4.05
C ILE A 104 -1.94 4.67 -3.15
N HIS A 105 -2.16 5.90 -2.69
CA HIS A 105 -3.40 6.36 -2.11
C HIS A 105 -4.30 6.93 -3.21
N SER A 106 -5.44 6.30 -3.46
CA SER A 106 -6.38 6.73 -4.51
C SER A 106 -7.77 6.97 -3.93
N GLY A 107 -8.04 8.21 -3.52
CA GLY A 107 -9.39 8.70 -3.22
C GLY A 107 -10.08 9.24 -4.47
N LYS A 108 -11.32 9.73 -4.37
CA LYS A 108 -12.12 10.25 -5.50
C LYS A 108 -11.32 11.15 -6.47
N LYS A 109 -10.65 12.18 -5.95
CA LYS A 109 -9.88 13.13 -6.78
C LYS A 109 -8.71 12.45 -7.51
N GLY A 110 -7.90 11.68 -6.79
CA GLY A 110 -6.78 10.93 -7.37
C GLY A 110 -7.22 9.86 -8.37
N THR A 111 -8.32 9.16 -8.10
CA THR A 111 -8.93 8.19 -9.03
C THR A 111 -9.40 8.87 -10.31
N LEU A 112 -10.18 9.95 -10.22
CA LEU A 112 -10.66 10.67 -11.40
C LEU A 112 -9.53 11.29 -12.23
N ALA A 113 -8.45 11.71 -11.57
CA ALA A 113 -7.25 12.24 -12.21
C ALA A 113 -6.22 11.16 -12.60
N ASN A 114 -6.54 9.88 -12.38
CA ASN A 114 -5.72 8.72 -12.75
C ASN A 114 -4.30 8.69 -12.13
N VAL A 115 -4.19 8.85 -10.81
CA VAL A 115 -2.93 8.72 -10.06
C VAL A 115 -2.24 7.36 -10.29
N THR A 116 -3.02 6.29 -10.52
CA THR A 116 -2.49 4.96 -10.83
C THR A 116 -1.75 4.94 -12.17
N GLY A 117 -2.33 5.55 -13.21
CA GLY A 117 -1.66 5.72 -14.50
C GLY A 117 -0.41 6.61 -14.41
N ALA A 118 -0.47 7.71 -13.64
CA ALA A 118 0.69 8.55 -13.37
C ALA A 118 1.83 7.75 -12.69
N THR A 119 1.49 6.87 -11.75
CA THR A 119 2.46 6.01 -11.05
C THR A 119 3.12 5.02 -12.00
N LEU A 120 2.36 4.32 -12.84
CA LEU A 120 2.90 3.41 -13.85
C LEU A 120 3.78 4.15 -14.87
N ALA A 121 3.41 5.37 -15.27
CA ALA A 121 4.22 6.20 -16.15
C ALA A 121 5.56 6.58 -15.51
N THR A 122 5.56 6.92 -14.21
CA THR A 122 6.78 7.18 -13.43
C THR A 122 7.65 5.92 -13.33
N MET A 123 7.08 4.77 -12.97
CA MET A 123 7.83 3.50 -12.90
C MET A 123 8.47 3.16 -14.27
N ARG A 124 7.72 3.31 -15.37
CA ARG A 124 8.22 3.09 -16.72
C ARG A 124 9.36 4.03 -17.07
N ARG A 125 9.18 5.34 -16.85
CA ARG A 125 10.17 6.39 -17.20
C ARG A 125 11.49 6.20 -16.46
N HIS A 126 11.44 5.87 -15.17
CA HIS A 126 12.61 5.87 -14.31
C HIS A 126 13.29 4.51 -14.16
N PHE A 127 12.52 3.43 -14.29
CA PHE A 127 13.04 2.08 -14.04
C PHE A 127 12.91 1.15 -15.24
N GLY A 128 12.17 1.54 -16.29
CA GLY A 128 11.90 0.66 -17.42
C GLY A 128 10.80 -0.37 -17.15
N THR A 129 10.05 -0.22 -16.05
CA THR A 129 8.90 -1.07 -15.74
C THR A 129 7.93 -1.12 -16.91
N ARG A 130 7.46 -2.33 -17.21
CA ARG A 130 6.42 -2.56 -18.21
C ARG A 130 5.15 -2.96 -17.48
N ALA A 131 4.04 -2.30 -17.78
CA ALA A 131 2.76 -2.54 -17.10
C ALA A 131 2.34 -4.03 -17.11
N ARG A 132 2.59 -4.75 -18.20
CA ARG A 132 2.32 -6.19 -18.31
C ARG A 132 3.10 -7.07 -17.32
N HIS A 133 4.22 -6.59 -16.79
CA HIS A 133 4.99 -7.30 -15.77
C HIS A 133 4.45 -7.03 -14.36
N CYS A 134 3.66 -5.96 -14.19
CA CYS A 134 3.17 -5.58 -12.89
C CYS A 134 2.05 -6.53 -12.43
N LEU A 135 2.10 -6.92 -11.16
CA LEU A 135 0.96 -7.38 -10.39
C LEU A 135 0.38 -6.19 -9.63
N ALA A 136 -0.94 -6.02 -9.69
CA ALA A 136 -1.68 -4.99 -8.97
C ALA A 136 -2.67 -5.59 -7.97
N VAL A 137 -2.69 -5.08 -6.74
CA VAL A 137 -3.78 -5.34 -5.79
C VAL A 137 -4.47 -4.03 -5.43
N ILE A 138 -5.80 -3.99 -5.58
CA ILE A 138 -6.64 -2.91 -5.07
C ILE A 138 -7.21 -3.39 -3.73
N GLY A 139 -6.73 -2.81 -2.63
CA GLY A 139 -7.10 -3.20 -1.27
C GLY A 139 -8.50 -2.74 -0.85
N PRO A 140 -8.89 -3.00 0.41
CA PRO A 140 -10.19 -2.59 0.94
C PRO A 140 -10.38 -1.07 0.85
N CYS A 141 -11.50 -0.65 0.29
CA CYS A 141 -11.85 0.76 0.09
C CYS A 141 -13.37 0.92 0.03
N ILE A 142 -13.89 2.14 -0.05
CA ILE A 142 -15.34 2.31 -0.12
C ILE A 142 -15.89 1.80 -1.46
N GLY A 143 -16.92 0.96 -1.38
CA GLY A 143 -17.58 0.38 -2.56
C GLY A 143 -18.75 1.22 -3.06
N PRO A 144 -19.27 0.91 -4.26
CA PRO A 144 -20.40 1.61 -4.87
C PRO A 144 -21.70 1.52 -4.06
N CYS A 145 -21.80 0.55 -3.14
CA CYS A 145 -22.92 0.42 -2.21
C CYS A 145 -23.00 1.58 -1.17
N HIS A 146 -21.91 2.32 -0.96
CA HIS A 146 -21.82 3.40 0.03
C HIS A 146 -21.22 4.70 -0.54
N TYR A 147 -20.90 4.73 -1.84
CA TYR A 147 -20.30 5.88 -2.49
C TYR A 147 -20.72 5.98 -3.95
N GLU A 148 -20.93 7.21 -4.42
CA GLU A 148 -21.39 7.50 -5.80
C GLU A 148 -20.41 7.08 -6.90
N LEU A 149 -19.11 6.98 -6.57
CA LEU A 149 -18.07 6.55 -7.49
C LEU A 149 -17.64 5.13 -7.14
N ASP A 150 -17.69 4.22 -8.11
CA ASP A 150 -17.04 2.91 -8.00
C ASP A 150 -15.52 3.07 -8.18
N ILE A 151 -14.86 3.54 -7.11
CA ILE A 151 -13.42 3.71 -7.01
C ILE A 151 -12.67 2.43 -7.41
N PRO A 152 -12.97 1.25 -6.82
CA PRO A 152 -12.22 0.04 -7.14
C PRO A 152 -12.39 -0.38 -8.62
N ALA A 153 -13.59 -0.28 -9.21
CA ALA A 153 -13.76 -0.60 -10.63
C ALA A 153 -13.03 0.40 -11.54
N THR A 154 -13.05 1.69 -11.18
CA THR A 154 -12.40 2.74 -11.98
C THR A 154 -10.88 2.54 -12.00
N ILE A 155 -10.28 2.24 -10.84
CA ILE A 155 -8.84 1.93 -10.75
C ILE A 155 -8.51 0.66 -11.55
N GLU A 156 -9.34 -0.39 -11.46
CA GLU A 156 -9.15 -1.61 -12.24
C GLU A 156 -9.16 -1.33 -13.75
N ALA A 157 -10.12 -0.52 -14.23
CA ALA A 157 -10.19 -0.12 -15.63
C ALA A 157 -8.94 0.68 -16.07
N GLN A 158 -8.46 1.58 -15.22
CA GLN A 158 -7.22 2.35 -15.48
C GLN A 158 -5.98 1.45 -15.56
N LEU A 159 -5.86 0.47 -14.67
CA LEU A 159 -4.79 -0.52 -14.70
C LEU A 159 -4.81 -1.35 -16.00
N ARG A 160 -5.99 -1.84 -16.40
CA ARG A 160 -6.16 -2.58 -17.66
C ARG A 160 -5.81 -1.72 -18.87
N ALA A 161 -6.28 -0.48 -18.92
CA ALA A 161 -5.98 0.46 -20.00
C ALA A 161 -4.48 0.78 -20.10
N ALA A 162 -3.77 0.80 -18.96
CA ALA A 162 -2.31 0.97 -18.93
C ALA A 162 -1.53 -0.29 -19.36
N GLY A 163 -2.21 -1.43 -19.54
CA GLY A 163 -1.62 -2.70 -19.97
C GLY A 163 -1.19 -3.63 -18.83
N VAL A 164 -1.67 -3.40 -17.60
CA VAL A 164 -1.51 -4.37 -16.50
C VAL A 164 -2.45 -5.53 -16.75
N THR A 165 -1.92 -6.76 -16.71
CA THR A 165 -2.69 -7.98 -17.01
C THR A 165 -3.03 -8.78 -15.76
N ASP A 166 -2.21 -8.66 -14.71
CA ASP A 166 -2.41 -9.33 -13.43
C ASP A 166 -2.96 -8.35 -12.39
N ILE A 167 -4.28 -8.31 -12.25
CA ILE A 167 -5.01 -7.36 -11.40
C ILE A 167 -5.93 -8.11 -10.46
N HIS A 168 -5.76 -7.86 -9.16
CA HIS A 168 -6.61 -8.39 -8.11
C HIS A 168 -7.35 -7.26 -7.41
N ASN A 169 -8.62 -7.12 -7.75
CA ASN A 169 -9.52 -6.20 -7.08
C ASN A 169 -10.25 -6.94 -5.96
N LEU A 170 -9.98 -6.60 -4.69
CA LEU A 170 -10.56 -7.35 -3.57
C LEU A 170 -12.08 -7.12 -3.43
N ARG A 171 -12.60 -6.00 -3.97
CA ARG A 171 -14.03 -5.64 -3.91
C ARG A 171 -14.60 -5.66 -2.47
N VAL A 172 -13.78 -5.37 -1.47
CA VAL A 172 -14.17 -5.27 -0.05
C VAL A 172 -14.49 -3.83 0.30
N CYS A 173 -15.74 -3.57 0.73
CA CYS A 173 -16.20 -2.25 1.13
C CYS A 173 -15.88 -1.95 2.60
N THR A 174 -15.08 -0.91 2.87
CA THR A 174 -14.75 -0.46 4.24
C THR A 174 -15.96 -0.02 5.04
N ALA A 175 -16.95 0.60 4.38
CA ALA A 175 -18.20 1.03 5.03
C ALA A 175 -19.14 -0.13 5.40
N CYS A 176 -19.10 -1.26 4.65
CA CYS A 176 -19.87 -2.46 4.98
C CYS A 176 -19.28 -3.19 6.20
N HIS A 177 -17.95 -3.25 6.30
CA HIS A 177 -17.22 -4.05 7.28
C HIS A 177 -16.56 -3.17 8.36
N ARG A 178 -17.38 -2.38 9.04
CA ARG A 178 -16.92 -1.44 10.09
C ARG A 178 -16.36 -2.14 11.32
N ASP A 179 -16.67 -3.41 11.52
CA ASP A 179 -16.03 -4.27 12.50
C ASP A 179 -14.52 -4.45 12.23
N ARG A 180 -14.12 -4.45 10.94
CA ARG A 180 -12.73 -4.67 10.52
C ARG A 180 -12.00 -3.42 10.04
N TYR A 181 -12.71 -2.43 9.52
CA TYR A 181 -12.10 -1.25 8.91
C TYR A 181 -12.68 0.06 9.45
N PHE A 182 -11.85 1.10 9.50
CA PHE A 182 -12.29 2.49 9.62
C PHE A 182 -12.95 2.96 8.33
N SER A 183 -14.03 3.75 8.44
CA SER A 183 -14.72 4.34 7.29
C SER A 183 -15.07 5.79 7.55
N TYR A 184 -14.42 6.69 6.82
CA TYR A 184 -14.64 8.14 6.94
C TYR A 184 -16.08 8.51 6.63
N ARG A 185 -16.67 7.93 5.58
CA ARG A 185 -18.02 8.20 5.13
C ARG A 185 -19.06 7.66 6.10
N ALA A 186 -18.93 6.39 6.52
CA ALA A 186 -19.90 5.78 7.42
C ALA A 186 -19.84 6.36 8.85
N GLU A 187 -18.68 6.89 9.26
CA GLU A 187 -18.46 7.48 10.58
C GLU A 187 -18.39 9.02 10.54
N GLN A 188 -18.88 9.63 9.45
CA GLN A 188 -19.05 11.09 9.31
C GLN A 188 -17.79 11.90 9.66
N GLY A 189 -16.62 11.38 9.26
CA GLY A 189 -15.31 11.97 9.48
C GLY A 189 -14.68 11.72 10.86
N GLN A 190 -15.44 11.19 11.82
CA GLN A 190 -14.97 10.90 13.17
C GLN A 190 -14.43 9.47 13.27
N THR A 191 -13.29 9.24 12.61
CA THR A 191 -12.69 7.90 12.52
C THR A 191 -11.17 7.90 12.55
N GLY A 192 -10.59 6.72 12.77
CA GLY A 192 -9.17 6.40 12.66
C GLY A 192 -8.69 6.22 11.22
N ARG A 193 -7.51 5.63 11.04
CA ARG A 193 -6.92 5.28 9.75
C ARG A 193 -6.38 3.86 9.79
N MET A 194 -6.61 3.13 8.70
CA MET A 194 -5.80 1.98 8.35
C MET A 194 -4.49 2.46 7.71
N PHE A 195 -3.49 1.60 7.72
CA PHE A 195 -2.21 1.81 7.08
C PHE A 195 -1.94 0.68 6.11
N ALA A 196 -1.58 1.03 4.88
CA ALA A 196 -1.01 0.08 3.94
C ALA A 196 0.51 0.19 3.99
N LEU A 197 1.18 -0.95 3.99
CA LEU A 197 2.64 -1.06 3.94
C LEU A 197 3.04 -1.96 2.77
N LEU A 198 4.06 -1.56 2.01
CA LEU A 198 4.65 -2.38 0.95
C LEU A 198 6.17 -2.17 0.91
N ALA A 199 6.93 -3.26 0.89
CA ALA A 199 8.38 -3.22 0.88
C ALA A 199 8.96 -4.35 0.04
N LEU A 200 10.14 -4.10 -0.51
CA LEU A 200 11.08 -5.13 -0.92
C LEU A 200 11.83 -5.62 0.33
N ARG A 201 11.91 -6.93 0.53
CA ARG A 201 12.64 -7.53 1.66
C ARG A 201 14.13 -7.15 1.58
N PRO A 202 14.80 -6.83 2.71
CA PRO A 202 16.23 -6.61 2.71
C PRO A 202 16.99 -7.77 2.07
N VAL A 203 18.00 -7.46 1.26
CA VAL A 203 18.95 -8.48 0.80
C VAL A 203 19.81 -8.86 2.00
N THR A 204 19.58 -10.02 2.58
CA THR A 204 20.51 -10.59 3.56
C THR A 204 21.81 -10.92 2.84
N ARG A 205 22.86 -10.10 3.01
CA ARG A 205 24.20 -10.52 2.62
C ARG A 205 24.61 -11.64 3.57
N PRO A 206 25.20 -12.75 3.10
CA PRO A 206 25.84 -13.68 4.01
C PRO A 206 26.92 -12.91 4.78
N ASN A 207 26.91 -13.04 6.11
CA ASN A 207 27.99 -12.54 6.95
C ASN A 207 29.28 -13.27 6.54
N GLN A 208 30.45 -12.65 6.72
CA GLN A 208 31.75 -13.26 6.40
C GLN A 208 31.98 -14.60 7.16
N ASP A 209 31.16 -14.90 8.17
CA ASP A 209 31.22 -16.09 9.03
C ASP A 209 30.15 -17.17 8.73
N GLY A 210 29.42 -17.09 7.61
CA GLY A 210 28.51 -18.16 7.15
C GLY A 210 27.25 -18.40 7.99
N ARG A 211 27.00 -17.63 9.06
CA ARG A 211 25.74 -17.69 9.82
C ARG A 211 24.67 -16.82 9.15
N ARG A 212 23.56 -17.46 8.76
CA ARG A 212 22.36 -16.77 8.26
C ARG A 212 21.63 -16.14 9.45
N GLU A 213 21.62 -14.82 9.54
CA GLU A 213 20.69 -14.13 10.43
C GLU A 213 19.35 -14.01 9.69
N ALA A 214 18.37 -14.81 10.12
CA ALA A 214 17.03 -14.71 9.59
C ALA A 214 16.44 -13.37 10.08
N ALA A 215 16.26 -12.41 9.18
CA ALA A 215 15.37 -11.29 9.43
C ALA A 215 13.95 -11.85 9.58
N ALA A 216 13.55 -12.12 10.82
CA ALA A 216 12.24 -12.61 11.19
C ALA A 216 11.22 -11.49 10.95
N VAL A 217 10.74 -11.37 9.71
CA VAL A 217 9.43 -10.77 9.46
C VAL A 217 8.44 -11.90 9.71
N SER A 218 7.87 -11.92 10.91
CA SER A 218 6.85 -12.90 11.28
C SER A 218 5.68 -12.80 10.31
N THR A 219 5.46 -13.84 9.51
CA THR A 219 4.24 -14.01 8.72
C THR A 219 3.12 -14.46 9.66
N GLY A 220 2.72 -13.57 10.56
CA GLY A 220 1.59 -13.81 11.46
C GLY A 220 0.28 -13.46 10.75
N THR A 221 -0.37 -14.43 10.13
CA THR A 221 -1.82 -14.33 9.89
C THR A 221 -2.51 -14.55 11.22
N ASN A 222 -3.06 -13.49 11.83
CA ASN A 222 -4.08 -13.68 12.87
C ASN A 222 -5.38 -14.04 12.13
N ARG A 223 -5.87 -15.26 12.36
CA ARG A 223 -7.14 -15.76 11.79
C ARG A 223 -8.32 -15.12 12.51
#